data_AF-A0A8T4A0G6-F1
#
_entry.id   AF-A0A8T4A0G6-F1
#
_cell.length_a   1.000
_cell.length_b   1.000
_cell.length_c   1.000
_cell.angle_alpha   90.00
_cell.angle_beta   90.00
_cell.angle_gamma   90.00
#
_symmetry.space_group_name_H-M   'P 1'
#
loop_
_entity.id
_entity.type
_entity.pdbx_description
1 polymer ?
#
loop_
_entity_poly.entity_id
_entity_poly.type
_entity_poly.pdbx_seq_one_letter_code
_entity_poly.pdbx_strand_id
1 'polypeptide(L)'
;MEGKALLVSGSSALDAAIVEAKGFEALSGDRLKILRALASEPKYPAQVARELKMQVQTAYYHIRILQNAGLIRFVETEERGGATAKKFSSAGDAVAVVINASAVRPYSPGRLAKPPHYLEPFISAGHLNGKIVLGSPDPHGKHRARGSELCVAELAMMLGNYANFEYPLYYLDTELRERERKGNIIAVGGPKVNSFMAEINRALPIRFDESSFTLKSSLSGKSYEENAAVVEIVENPFNRTKKILVVAGTNHLTTRVAILALLREREKMERKNSFDAKEWAHAVQGFDEDGDGIMDAVEVLE
;
A
#
# COMPACT_ATOMS: atom_id res chain seq x y z
N MET A 1 -13.56 -26.03 -6.11
CA MET A 1 -12.71 -24.83 -6.16
C MET A 1 -11.45 -25.17 -5.41
N GLU A 2 -10.33 -25.34 -6.12
CA GLU A 2 -9.02 -25.57 -5.47
C GLU A 2 -8.67 -24.32 -4.67
N GLY A 3 -8.74 -24.41 -3.34
CA GLY A 3 -8.37 -23.30 -2.47
C GLY A 3 -6.86 -23.10 -2.53
N LYS A 4 -6.43 -22.00 -3.14
CA LYS A 4 -5.07 -21.48 -2.95
C LYS A 4 -5.06 -20.66 -1.65
N ALA A 5 -4.09 -20.92 -0.78
CA ALA A 5 -3.82 -20.12 0.41
C ALA A 5 -2.52 -19.33 0.21
N LEU A 6 -2.36 -18.24 0.95
CA LEU A 6 -1.08 -17.56 1.09
C LEU A 6 -0.52 -17.87 2.49
N LEU A 7 0.64 -18.52 2.55
CA LEU A 7 1.36 -18.74 3.81
C LEU A 7 2.27 -17.54 4.07
N VAL A 8 1.93 -16.73 5.07
CA VAL A 8 2.74 -15.58 5.49
C VAL A 8 3.50 -15.92 6.77
N SER A 9 4.81 -15.69 6.78
CA SER A 9 5.68 -15.87 7.94
C SER A 9 6.69 -14.73 8.01
N GLY A 10 6.53 -13.83 8.97
CA GLY A 10 7.33 -12.60 9.04
C GLY A 10 7.09 -11.71 7.82
N SER A 11 8.16 -11.35 7.12
CA SER A 11 8.13 -10.57 5.86
C SER A 11 8.09 -11.43 4.59
N SER A 12 7.99 -12.76 4.72
CA SER A 12 7.97 -13.69 3.59
C SER A 12 6.57 -14.26 3.36
N ALA A 13 6.24 -14.52 2.09
CA ALA A 13 4.98 -15.12 1.68
C ALA A 13 5.21 -16.21 0.63
N LEU A 14 4.45 -17.30 0.69
CA LEU A 14 4.48 -18.41 -0.25
C LEU A 14 3.06 -18.78 -0.68
N ASP A 15 2.88 -19.10 -1.96
CA ASP A 15 1.63 -19.71 -2.42
C ASP A 15 1.51 -21.14 -1.87
N ALA A 16 0.43 -21.41 -1.15
CA ALA A 16 0.19 -22.67 -0.47
C ALA A 16 -0.97 -23.45 -1.10
N ALA A 17 -0.74 -24.73 -1.39
CA ALA A 17 -1.79 -25.66 -1.72
C ALA A 17 -2.49 -26.12 -0.42
N ILE A 18 -3.81 -25.96 -0.34
CA ILE A 18 -4.60 -26.42 0.81
C ILE A 18 -4.92 -27.91 0.66
N VAL A 19 -4.66 -28.68 1.72
CA VAL A 19 -4.96 -30.11 1.80
C VAL A 19 -6.12 -30.33 2.76
N GLU A 20 -7.21 -30.91 2.25
CA GLU A 20 -8.37 -31.34 3.03
C GLU A 20 -8.16 -32.74 3.66
N ALA A 21 -9.07 -33.16 4.54
CA ALA A 21 -8.98 -34.41 5.34
C ALA A 21 -8.57 -35.66 4.54
N LYS A 22 -9.07 -35.84 3.31
CA LYS A 22 -8.72 -36.99 2.45
C LYS A 22 -7.30 -36.89 1.84
N GLY A 23 -6.74 -35.69 1.73
CA GLY A 23 -5.41 -35.46 1.18
C GLY A 23 -4.28 -35.66 2.20
N PHE A 24 -4.58 -35.81 3.49
CA PHE A 24 -3.58 -36.14 4.51
C PHE A 24 -2.88 -37.48 4.22
N GLU A 25 -3.63 -38.47 3.76
CA GLU A 25 -3.08 -39.78 3.37
C GLU A 25 -2.08 -39.64 2.22
N ALA A 26 -2.19 -38.59 1.41
CA ALA A 26 -1.24 -38.28 0.33
C ALA A 26 0.05 -37.61 0.83
N LEU A 27 0.20 -37.32 2.12
CA LEU A 27 1.43 -36.79 2.71
C LEU A 27 2.22 -37.91 3.41
N SER A 28 3.49 -38.08 3.03
CA SER A 28 4.45 -38.98 3.68
C SER A 28 5.84 -38.40 3.55
N GLY A 29 6.82 -38.93 4.30
CA GLY A 29 8.21 -38.46 4.23
C GLY A 29 8.76 -38.41 2.80
N ASP A 30 8.52 -39.45 2.00
CA ASP A 30 9.01 -39.48 0.61
C ASP A 30 8.19 -38.59 -0.33
N ARG A 31 6.89 -38.49 -0.14
CA ARG A 31 6.05 -37.58 -0.93
C ARG A 31 6.35 -36.11 -0.64
N LEU A 32 6.73 -35.76 0.59
CA LEU A 32 7.21 -34.41 0.92
C LEU A 32 8.54 -34.10 0.25
N LYS A 33 9.47 -35.06 0.15
CA LYS A 33 10.72 -34.88 -0.62
C LYS A 33 10.43 -34.67 -2.11
N ILE A 34 9.49 -35.44 -2.68
CA ILE A 34 9.05 -35.29 -4.07
C ILE A 34 8.43 -33.90 -4.29
N LEU A 35 7.56 -33.43 -3.39
CA LEU A 35 6.97 -32.09 -3.49
C LEU A 35 8.03 -30.98 -3.46
N ARG A 36 9.04 -31.08 -2.58
CA ARG A 36 10.16 -30.12 -2.55
C ARG A 36 10.94 -30.11 -3.87
N ALA A 37 11.24 -31.29 -4.41
CA ALA A 37 11.95 -31.42 -5.68
C ALA A 37 11.14 -30.83 -6.86
N LEU A 38 9.81 -30.92 -6.82
CA LEU A 38 8.90 -30.39 -7.85
C LEU A 38 8.51 -28.91 -7.64
N ALA A 39 8.74 -28.36 -6.45
CA ALA A 39 8.57 -26.95 -6.13
C ALA A 39 9.74 -26.12 -6.65
N SER A 40 10.97 -26.67 -6.63
CA SER A 40 12.14 -25.97 -7.17
C SER A 40 12.08 -25.79 -8.69
N GLU A 41 11.63 -26.82 -9.42
CA GLU A 41 11.46 -26.78 -10.87
C GLU A 41 10.56 -27.95 -11.36
N PRO A 42 9.91 -27.84 -12.52
CA PRO A 42 9.15 -28.94 -13.11
C PRO A 42 10.04 -30.13 -13.51
N LYS A 43 9.65 -31.36 -13.10
CA LYS A 43 10.43 -32.59 -13.37
C LYS A 43 9.57 -33.75 -13.87
N TYR A 44 10.23 -34.67 -14.58
CA TYR A 44 9.69 -35.99 -14.91
C TYR A 44 9.77 -36.95 -13.72
N PRO A 45 8.86 -37.94 -13.62
CA PRO A 45 8.96 -39.01 -12.62
C PRO A 45 10.32 -39.70 -12.57
N ALA A 46 10.95 -39.94 -13.73
CA ALA A 46 12.27 -40.55 -13.81
C ALA A 46 13.40 -39.64 -13.31
N GLN A 47 13.26 -38.32 -13.44
CA GLN A 47 14.22 -37.36 -12.88
C GLN A 47 14.10 -37.32 -11.36
N VAL A 48 12.87 -37.24 -10.85
CA VAL A 48 12.59 -37.32 -9.41
C VAL A 48 13.16 -38.62 -8.82
N ALA A 49 12.98 -39.75 -9.51
CA ALA A 49 13.52 -41.04 -9.08
C ALA A 49 15.05 -41.01 -8.93
N ARG A 50 15.73 -40.43 -9.93
CA ARG A 50 17.20 -40.30 -9.95
C ARG A 50 17.71 -39.38 -8.86
N GLU A 51 17.11 -38.20 -8.71
CA GLU A 51 17.50 -37.19 -7.73
C GLU A 51 17.32 -37.70 -6.30
N LEU A 52 16.18 -38.33 -6.01
CA LEU A 52 15.87 -38.84 -4.68
C LEU A 52 16.38 -40.26 -4.42
N LYS A 53 17.15 -40.85 -5.36
CA LYS A 53 17.70 -42.21 -5.30
C LYS A 53 16.64 -43.27 -4.97
N MET A 54 15.46 -43.15 -5.55
CA MET A 54 14.35 -44.10 -5.39
C MET A 54 14.13 -44.93 -6.66
N GLN A 55 13.53 -46.11 -6.51
CA GLN A 55 13.15 -46.92 -7.67
C GLN A 55 12.13 -46.17 -8.54
N VAL A 56 12.30 -46.26 -9.87
CA VAL A 56 11.46 -45.52 -10.84
C VAL A 56 9.98 -45.83 -10.63
N GLN A 57 9.61 -47.11 -10.49
CA GLN A 57 8.22 -47.51 -10.25
C GLN A 57 7.62 -46.87 -8.98
N THR A 58 8.42 -46.75 -7.91
CA THR A 58 8.03 -46.08 -6.67
C THR A 58 7.79 -44.59 -6.86
N ALA A 59 8.63 -43.90 -7.64
CA ALA A 59 8.43 -42.49 -7.98
C ALA A 59 7.12 -42.28 -8.75
N TYR A 60 6.83 -43.12 -9.75
CA TYR A 60 5.56 -43.07 -10.49
C TYR A 60 4.35 -43.32 -9.59
N TYR A 61 4.45 -44.27 -8.66
CA TYR A 61 3.39 -44.54 -7.68
C TYR A 61 3.09 -43.31 -6.81
N HIS A 62 4.12 -42.66 -6.27
CA HIS A 62 3.95 -41.47 -5.43
C HIS A 62 3.45 -40.25 -6.18
N ILE A 63 3.95 -40.02 -7.40
CA ILE A 63 3.47 -38.94 -8.27
C ILE A 63 1.98 -39.11 -8.56
N ARG A 64 1.52 -40.32 -8.86
CA ARG A 64 0.10 -40.59 -9.07
C ARG A 64 -0.75 -40.25 -7.85
N ILE A 65 -0.29 -40.59 -6.64
CA ILE A 65 -0.98 -40.26 -5.39
C ILE A 65 -1.06 -38.74 -5.18
N LEU A 66 0.07 -38.05 -5.35
CA LEU A 66 0.14 -36.59 -5.21
C LEU A 66 -0.73 -35.88 -6.26
N GLN A 67 -0.76 -36.38 -7.49
CA GLN A 67 -1.58 -35.81 -8.56
C GLN A 67 -3.06 -35.99 -8.26
N ASN A 68 -3.48 -37.18 -7.83
CA ASN A 68 -4.88 -37.45 -7.46
C ASN A 68 -5.33 -36.60 -6.26
N ALA A 69 -4.39 -36.21 -5.39
CA ALA A 69 -4.63 -35.32 -4.27
C ALA A 69 -4.56 -33.83 -4.63
N GLY A 70 -4.30 -33.47 -5.90
CA GLY A 70 -4.17 -32.07 -6.34
C GLY A 70 -2.91 -31.36 -5.85
N LEU A 71 -1.95 -32.08 -5.29
CA LEU A 71 -0.72 -31.51 -4.71
C LEU A 71 0.37 -31.23 -5.76
N ILE A 72 0.22 -31.78 -6.95
CA ILE A 72 1.08 -31.51 -8.11
C ILE A 72 0.21 -31.30 -9.34
N ARG A 73 0.68 -30.47 -10.26
CA ARG A 73 0.03 -30.18 -11.54
C ARG A 73 0.87 -30.70 -12.70
N PHE A 74 0.18 -31.11 -13.75
CA PHE A 74 0.79 -31.35 -15.05
C PHE A 74 1.21 -30.00 -15.66
N VAL A 75 2.43 -29.93 -16.18
CA VAL A 75 2.94 -28.71 -16.82
C VAL A 75 2.90 -28.87 -18.33
N GLU A 76 3.55 -29.91 -18.85
CA GLU A 76 3.66 -30.16 -20.28
C GLU A 76 4.07 -31.61 -20.57
N THR A 77 4.02 -31.99 -21.84
CA THR A 77 4.43 -33.30 -22.33
C THR A 77 5.52 -33.12 -23.38
N GLU A 78 6.60 -33.90 -23.32
CA GLU A 78 7.62 -33.98 -24.38
C GLU A 78 7.75 -35.40 -24.92
N GLU A 79 8.10 -35.55 -26.20
CA GLU A 79 8.54 -36.83 -26.76
C GLU A 79 10.01 -37.09 -26.38
N ARG A 80 10.25 -38.24 -25.75
CA ARG A 80 11.60 -38.72 -25.44
C ARG A 80 11.71 -40.19 -25.82
N GLY A 81 12.59 -40.49 -26.78
CA GLY A 81 12.91 -41.86 -27.20
C GLY A 81 11.70 -42.64 -27.72
N GLY A 82 10.81 -41.99 -28.48
CA GLY A 82 9.61 -42.62 -29.04
C GLY A 82 8.44 -42.79 -28.07
N ALA A 83 8.55 -42.28 -26.84
CA ALA A 83 7.49 -42.28 -25.84
C ALA A 83 7.20 -40.87 -25.31
N THR A 84 5.93 -40.65 -24.95
CA THR A 84 5.38 -39.40 -24.46
C THR A 84 5.59 -39.28 -22.94
N ALA A 85 6.40 -38.33 -22.47
CA ALA A 85 6.72 -38.14 -21.06
C ALA A 85 6.07 -36.86 -20.50
N LYS A 86 5.43 -36.94 -19.32
CA LYS A 86 4.74 -35.83 -18.66
C LYS A 86 5.63 -35.17 -17.59
N LYS A 87 5.81 -33.84 -17.65
CA LYS A 87 6.42 -33.05 -16.58
C LYS A 87 5.37 -32.62 -15.56
N PHE A 88 5.77 -32.63 -14.30
CA PHE A 88 4.94 -32.19 -13.18
C PHE A 88 5.64 -31.09 -12.39
N SER A 89 4.86 -30.26 -11.70
CA SER A 89 5.35 -29.27 -10.73
C SER A 89 4.46 -29.28 -9.50
N SER A 90 4.98 -28.84 -8.35
CA SER A 90 4.17 -28.68 -7.14
C SER A 90 3.02 -27.70 -7.38
N ALA A 91 1.84 -27.95 -6.81
CA ALA A 91 0.68 -27.07 -6.96
C ALA A 91 0.89 -25.68 -6.32
N GLY A 92 1.79 -25.58 -5.33
CA GLY A 92 2.27 -24.34 -4.72
C GLY A 92 3.65 -24.51 -4.08
N ASP A 93 4.21 -23.44 -3.55
CA ASP A 93 5.52 -23.41 -2.89
C ASP A 93 5.45 -23.87 -1.42
N ALA A 94 4.23 -23.95 -0.88
CA ALA A 94 3.94 -24.48 0.44
C ALA A 94 2.73 -25.44 0.41
N VAL A 95 2.56 -26.21 1.49
CA VAL A 95 1.40 -27.06 1.73
C VAL A 95 0.78 -26.66 3.06
N ALA A 96 -0.51 -26.32 3.06
CA ALA A 96 -1.27 -25.97 4.25
C ALA A 96 -2.27 -27.09 4.57
N VAL A 97 -2.35 -27.44 5.85
CA VAL A 97 -3.17 -28.55 6.32
C VAL A 97 -4.22 -28.02 7.29
N VAL A 98 -5.50 -28.20 6.98
CA VAL A 98 -6.61 -27.71 7.81
C VAL A 98 -6.98 -28.76 8.85
N ILE A 99 -6.69 -28.48 10.12
CA ILE A 99 -6.94 -29.40 11.25
C ILE A 99 -8.39 -29.32 11.74
N ASN A 100 -8.99 -28.13 11.75
CA ASN A 100 -10.38 -27.92 12.20
C ASN A 100 -11.16 -27.09 11.16
N ALA A 101 -11.72 -27.77 10.17
CA ALA A 101 -12.53 -27.12 9.13
C ALA A 101 -13.85 -26.55 9.68
N SER A 102 -14.33 -27.02 10.82
CA SER A 102 -15.54 -26.51 11.48
C SER A 102 -15.30 -25.18 12.19
N ALA A 103 -14.05 -24.80 12.46
CA ALA A 103 -13.67 -23.52 13.05
C ALA A 103 -13.47 -22.40 12.01
N VAL A 104 -13.92 -22.61 10.77
CA VAL A 104 -13.87 -21.59 9.72
C VAL A 104 -14.60 -20.34 10.19
N ARG A 105 -13.86 -19.23 10.21
CA ARG A 105 -14.40 -17.88 10.38
C ARG A 105 -14.41 -17.22 9.01
N PRO A 106 -15.38 -16.34 8.70
CA PRO A 106 -15.31 -15.53 7.48
C PRO A 106 -13.94 -14.85 7.40
N TYR A 107 -13.28 -14.99 6.24
CA TYR A 107 -12.10 -14.18 5.96
C TYR A 107 -12.55 -12.73 5.80
N SER A 108 -12.37 -11.95 6.86
CA SER A 108 -12.28 -10.50 6.72
C SER A 108 -10.81 -10.23 6.36
N PRO A 109 -10.49 -9.38 5.38
CA PRO A 109 -9.16 -8.77 5.28
C PRO A 109 -8.91 -8.09 6.63
N GLY A 110 -8.16 -8.76 7.50
CA GLY A 110 -8.63 -8.97 8.88
C GLY A 110 -7.89 -8.19 9.95
N ARG A 111 -7.43 -7.00 9.61
CA ARG A 111 -7.55 -5.78 10.41
C ARG A 111 -6.97 -4.70 9.54
N LEU A 112 -7.82 -3.84 8.99
CA LEU A 112 -7.39 -2.47 8.73
C LEU A 112 -6.63 -2.04 9.99
N ALA A 113 -5.39 -1.60 9.82
CA ALA A 113 -4.56 -1.21 10.95
C ALA A 113 -5.32 -0.14 11.75
N LYS A 114 -5.04 -0.03 13.05
CA LYS A 114 -5.58 1.12 13.79
C LYS A 114 -4.96 2.37 13.14
N PRO A 115 -5.77 3.34 12.69
CA PRO A 115 -5.20 4.56 12.15
C PRO A 115 -4.44 5.31 13.26
N PRO A 116 -3.36 6.04 12.90
CA PRO A 116 -2.75 7.01 13.81
C PRO A 116 -3.77 8.06 14.25
N HIS A 117 -3.60 8.69 15.42
CA HIS A 117 -4.64 9.57 15.98
C HIS A 117 -4.91 10.78 15.07
N TYR A 118 -3.90 11.25 14.34
CA TYR A 118 -4.07 12.35 13.40
C TYR A 118 -4.99 11.98 12.22
N LEU A 119 -5.18 10.70 11.89
CA LEU A 119 -6.12 10.24 10.86
C LEU A 119 -7.52 9.89 11.39
N GLU A 120 -7.75 9.85 12.70
CA GLU A 120 -9.07 9.55 13.28
C GLU A 120 -10.20 10.44 12.75
N PRO A 121 -10.01 11.76 12.49
CA PRO A 121 -11.07 12.59 11.91
C PRO A 121 -11.52 12.14 10.51
N PHE A 122 -10.61 11.49 9.77
CA PHE A 122 -10.79 11.07 8.38
C PHE A 122 -11.19 9.60 8.27
N ILE A 123 -11.08 8.81 9.34
CA ILE A 123 -11.30 7.36 9.30
C ILE A 123 -12.30 6.97 10.38
N SER A 124 -13.46 6.48 9.94
CA SER A 124 -14.54 6.04 10.81
C SER A 124 -14.94 4.62 10.46
N ALA A 125 -14.89 3.71 11.45
CA ALA A 125 -15.29 2.31 11.28
C ALA A 125 -14.67 1.63 10.04
N GLY A 126 -13.37 1.86 9.80
CA GLY A 126 -12.65 1.29 8.66
C GLY A 126 -13.06 1.86 7.30
N HIS A 127 -13.72 3.02 7.28
CA HIS A 127 -14.06 3.75 6.07
C HIS A 127 -13.47 5.16 6.09
N LEU A 128 -13.02 5.62 4.93
CA LEU A 128 -12.53 6.97 4.73
C LEU A 128 -13.73 7.92 4.72
N ASN A 129 -13.91 8.63 5.82
CA ASN A 129 -14.87 9.73 5.96
C ASN A 129 -14.20 11.02 5.48
N GLY A 130 -13.96 11.13 4.17
CA GLY A 130 -13.35 12.28 3.54
C GLY A 130 -13.05 12.06 2.06
N LYS A 131 -12.64 13.11 1.36
CA LYS A 131 -12.25 13.06 -0.06
C LYS A 131 -10.88 13.68 -0.25
N ILE A 132 -10.10 13.11 -1.16
CA ILE A 132 -8.84 13.73 -1.59
C ILE A 132 -9.16 14.82 -2.60
N VAL A 133 -8.53 16.00 -2.47
CA VAL A 133 -8.69 17.10 -3.43
C VAL A 133 -7.34 17.40 -4.06
N LEU A 134 -7.27 17.30 -5.38
CA LEU A 134 -6.07 17.47 -6.20
C LEU A 134 -6.20 18.69 -7.13
N GLY A 135 -5.09 19.30 -7.50
CA GLY A 135 -5.08 20.29 -8.58
C GLY A 135 -5.43 19.66 -9.93
N SER A 136 -6.24 20.35 -10.75
CA SER A 136 -6.55 19.88 -12.10
C SER A 136 -5.30 19.81 -12.98
N PRO A 137 -5.14 18.78 -13.84
CA PRO A 137 -4.08 18.75 -14.85
C PRO A 137 -4.29 19.80 -15.95
N ASP A 138 -5.52 20.27 -16.14
CA ASP A 138 -5.84 21.32 -17.09
C ASP A 138 -5.53 22.71 -16.49
N PRO A 139 -4.81 23.60 -17.19
CA PRO A 139 -4.51 24.93 -16.68
C PRO A 139 -5.77 25.75 -16.34
N HIS A 140 -5.88 26.22 -15.10
CA HIS A 140 -6.92 27.16 -14.68
C HIS A 140 -6.46 28.09 -13.55
N GLY A 141 -7.38 28.94 -13.07
CA GLY A 141 -7.13 29.86 -11.96
C GLY A 141 -6.11 30.97 -12.28
N LYS A 142 -5.68 31.68 -11.24
CA LYS A 142 -4.80 32.85 -11.35
C LYS A 142 -3.43 32.50 -11.95
N HIS A 143 -2.90 31.33 -11.61
CA HIS A 143 -1.52 30.95 -11.95
C HIS A 143 -1.43 30.10 -13.22
N ARG A 144 -2.55 29.58 -13.74
CA ARG A 144 -2.60 28.67 -14.92
C ARG A 144 -1.60 27.53 -14.82
N ALA A 145 -1.31 27.09 -13.60
CA ALA A 145 -0.43 25.96 -13.35
C ALA A 145 -1.22 24.66 -13.55
N ARG A 146 -0.51 23.57 -13.81
CA ARG A 146 -1.08 22.24 -13.98
C ARG A 146 -0.79 21.43 -12.72
N GLY A 147 -1.81 20.80 -12.17
CA GLY A 147 -1.66 19.77 -11.15
C GLY A 147 -0.95 18.55 -11.73
N SER A 148 -0.02 18.00 -10.96
CA SER A 148 0.79 16.83 -11.35
C SER A 148 1.20 15.99 -10.14
N GLU A 149 0.40 16.02 -9.09
CA GLU A 149 0.64 15.36 -7.80
C GLU A 149 0.40 13.84 -7.88
N LEU A 150 1.09 13.15 -8.79
CA LEU A 150 1.00 11.70 -8.99
C LEU A 150 1.38 10.90 -7.73
N CYS A 151 2.18 11.51 -6.85
CA CYS A 151 2.52 10.96 -5.53
C CYS A 151 1.28 10.69 -4.66
N VAL A 152 0.12 11.26 -4.98
CA VAL A 152 -1.16 10.89 -4.33
C VAL A 152 -1.47 9.39 -4.40
N ALA A 153 -0.94 8.66 -5.38
CA ALA A 153 -1.10 7.21 -5.46
C ALA A 153 -0.47 6.49 -4.25
N GLU A 154 0.69 6.96 -3.78
CA GLU A 154 1.38 6.45 -2.60
C GLU A 154 0.56 6.75 -1.33
N LEU A 155 -0.01 7.97 -1.25
CA LEU A 155 -0.92 8.35 -0.16
C LEU A 155 -2.20 7.50 -0.15
N ALA A 156 -2.81 7.25 -1.31
CA ALA A 156 -4.01 6.43 -1.42
C ALA A 156 -3.74 4.98 -0.99
N MET A 157 -2.60 4.41 -1.39
CA MET A 157 -2.15 3.09 -0.93
C MET A 157 -1.94 3.07 0.60
N MET A 158 -1.32 4.11 1.16
CA MET A 158 -1.14 4.24 2.60
C MET A 158 -2.48 4.25 3.35
N LEU A 159 -3.44 5.05 2.89
CA LEU A 159 -4.79 5.14 3.47
C LEU A 159 -5.55 3.81 3.37
N GLY A 160 -5.33 3.05 2.30
CA GLY A 160 -5.90 1.72 2.10
C GLY A 160 -5.53 0.70 3.19
N ASN A 161 -4.44 0.93 3.94
CA ASN A 161 -4.10 0.10 5.11
C ASN A 161 -5.09 0.29 6.28
N TYR A 162 -5.81 1.41 6.30
CA TYR A 162 -6.64 1.84 7.42
C TYR A 162 -8.12 1.91 7.09
N ALA A 163 -8.46 2.09 5.81
CA ALA A 163 -9.82 2.37 5.39
C ALA A 163 -10.13 1.87 3.98
N ASN A 164 -11.35 1.37 3.82
CA ASN A 164 -12.01 1.33 2.52
C ASN A 164 -12.55 2.73 2.16
N PHE A 165 -12.92 2.96 0.90
CA PHE A 165 -13.47 4.23 0.46
C PHE A 165 -14.70 4.04 -0.43
N GLU A 166 -15.55 5.06 -0.48
CA GLU A 166 -16.65 5.15 -1.45
C GLU A 166 -16.19 5.89 -2.70
N TYR A 167 -16.44 5.30 -3.88
CA TYR A 167 -16.15 5.95 -5.16
C TYR A 167 -17.00 7.22 -5.36
N PRO A 168 -16.42 8.33 -5.86
CA PRO A 168 -15.01 8.51 -6.21
C PRO A 168 -14.12 8.83 -4.99
N LEU A 169 -12.87 8.35 -4.96
CA LEU A 169 -11.94 8.64 -3.85
C LEU A 169 -11.53 10.11 -3.78
N TYR A 170 -11.39 10.74 -4.95
CA TYR A 170 -10.87 12.08 -5.09
C TYR A 170 -11.77 12.93 -5.98
N TYR A 171 -11.59 14.25 -5.86
CA TYR A 171 -12.07 15.25 -6.80
C TYR A 171 -10.89 16.09 -7.28
N LEU A 172 -10.94 16.55 -8.51
CA LEU A 172 -10.16 17.72 -8.89
C LEU A 172 -10.73 18.95 -8.18
N ASP A 173 -9.89 19.93 -7.89
CA ASP A 173 -10.29 21.19 -7.27
C ASP A 173 -11.37 21.93 -8.11
N THR A 174 -11.35 21.77 -9.43
CA THR A 174 -12.39 22.27 -10.36
C THR A 174 -13.72 21.50 -10.30
N GLU A 175 -13.71 20.29 -9.78
CA GLU A 175 -14.90 19.43 -9.62
C GLU A 175 -15.53 19.58 -8.24
N LEU A 176 -14.80 20.15 -7.28
CA LEU A 176 -15.20 20.25 -5.89
C LEU A 176 -16.38 21.21 -5.72
N ARG A 177 -17.55 20.67 -5.36
CA ARG A 177 -18.79 21.46 -5.16
C ARG A 177 -19.02 21.82 -3.70
N GLU A 178 -19.85 22.83 -3.45
CA GLU A 178 -20.19 23.35 -2.12
C GLU A 178 -20.50 22.29 -1.05
N ARG A 179 -21.19 21.21 -1.44
CA ARG A 179 -21.53 20.13 -0.52
C ARG A 179 -20.27 19.38 -0.07
N GLU A 180 -19.44 18.95 -1.01
CA GLU A 180 -18.20 18.21 -0.75
C GLU A 180 -17.17 19.09 -0.03
N ARG A 181 -17.13 20.40 -0.32
CA ARG A 181 -16.27 21.40 0.35
C ARG A 181 -16.47 21.46 1.86
N LYS A 182 -17.67 21.16 2.35
CA LYS A 182 -18.03 21.18 3.78
C LYS A 182 -17.74 19.85 4.50
N GLY A 183 -17.14 18.87 3.82
CA GLY A 183 -16.75 17.58 4.36
C GLY A 183 -15.35 17.57 5.00
N ASN A 184 -14.88 16.40 5.39
CA ASN A 184 -13.46 16.22 5.68
C ASN A 184 -12.70 16.12 4.35
N ILE A 185 -11.57 16.81 4.25
CA ILE A 185 -10.80 16.90 3.00
C ILE A 185 -9.33 16.56 3.26
N ILE A 186 -8.73 15.78 2.37
CA ILE A 186 -7.28 15.62 2.29
C ILE A 186 -6.83 16.42 1.08
N ALA A 187 -6.33 17.63 1.30
CA ALA A 187 -5.96 18.56 0.24
C ALA A 187 -4.48 18.35 -0.12
N VAL A 188 -4.24 17.94 -1.36
CA VAL A 188 -2.91 17.56 -1.85
C VAL A 188 -2.45 18.54 -2.91
N GLY A 189 -1.18 18.96 -2.80
CA GLY A 189 -0.57 19.95 -3.69
C GLY A 189 -0.73 21.39 -3.20
N GLY A 190 0.24 22.23 -3.56
CA GLY A 190 0.30 23.63 -3.14
C GLY A 190 -0.74 24.54 -3.82
N PRO A 191 -0.92 25.77 -3.30
CA PRO A 191 -1.94 26.72 -3.76
C PRO A 191 -1.74 27.21 -5.20
N LYS A 192 -0.56 27.01 -5.78
CA LYS A 192 -0.29 27.36 -7.17
C LYS A 192 -1.08 26.48 -8.15
N VAL A 193 -1.29 25.21 -7.81
CA VAL A 193 -1.95 24.19 -8.66
C VAL A 193 -3.31 23.76 -8.12
N ASN A 194 -3.58 23.93 -6.84
CA ASN A 194 -4.82 23.55 -6.18
C ASN A 194 -5.55 24.79 -5.66
N SER A 195 -6.64 25.18 -6.32
CA SER A 195 -7.42 26.38 -5.99
C SER A 195 -8.14 26.29 -4.64
N PHE A 196 -8.55 25.09 -4.22
CA PHE A 196 -9.06 24.87 -2.87
C PHE A 196 -7.97 25.15 -1.82
N MET A 197 -6.73 24.70 -2.08
CA MET A 197 -5.58 25.02 -1.22
C MET A 197 -5.33 26.53 -1.16
N ALA A 198 -5.38 27.22 -2.30
CA ALA A 198 -5.22 28.68 -2.36
C ALA A 198 -6.24 29.44 -1.50
N GLU A 199 -7.48 28.95 -1.47
CA GLU A 199 -8.56 29.57 -0.72
C GLU A 199 -8.40 29.38 0.80
N ILE A 200 -8.01 28.18 1.24
CA ILE A 200 -7.83 27.90 2.68
C ILE A 200 -6.48 28.37 3.23
N ASN A 201 -5.52 28.71 2.36
CA ASN A 201 -4.13 29.01 2.74
C ASN A 201 -3.99 30.02 3.89
N ARG A 202 -4.89 31.00 3.99
CA ARG A 202 -4.84 32.02 5.07
C ARG A 202 -5.23 31.48 6.44
N ALA A 203 -5.93 30.36 6.50
CA ALA A 203 -6.34 29.69 7.73
C ALA A 203 -5.30 28.68 8.25
N LEU A 204 -4.24 28.41 7.48
CA LEU A 204 -3.19 27.45 7.83
C LEU A 204 -2.16 28.08 8.79
N PRO A 205 -1.77 27.39 9.88
CA PRO A 205 -0.66 27.83 10.72
C PRO A 205 0.68 27.89 9.97
N ILE A 206 0.95 26.94 9.07
CA ILE A 206 2.12 26.92 8.19
C ILE A 206 1.63 27.11 6.75
N ARG A 207 1.65 28.35 6.30
CA ARG A 207 1.03 28.77 5.02
C ARG A 207 2.06 29.08 3.96
N PHE A 208 1.63 29.06 2.70
CA PHE A 208 2.43 29.52 1.58
C PHE A 208 2.34 31.05 1.47
N ASP A 209 3.47 31.73 1.34
CA ASP A 209 3.50 33.14 1.02
C ASP A 209 2.83 33.42 -0.34
N GLU A 210 1.94 34.41 -0.41
CA GLU A 210 1.19 34.70 -1.65
C GLU A 210 2.08 35.22 -2.80
N SER A 211 3.28 35.70 -2.50
CA SER A 211 4.21 36.26 -3.49
C SER A 211 5.32 35.28 -3.85
N SER A 212 6.01 34.71 -2.85
CA SER A 212 7.15 33.81 -3.07
C SER A 212 6.76 32.33 -3.10
N PHE A 213 5.57 31.95 -2.61
CA PHE A 213 5.17 30.56 -2.35
C PHE A 213 6.07 29.82 -1.36
N THR A 214 6.98 30.50 -0.66
CA THR A 214 7.76 29.87 0.42
C THR A 214 6.86 29.59 1.61
N LEU A 215 7.16 28.54 2.37
CA LEU A 215 6.39 28.20 3.55
C LEU A 215 6.75 29.16 4.69
N LYS A 216 5.74 29.65 5.40
CA LYS A 216 5.87 30.55 6.54
C LYS A 216 5.04 30.02 7.71
N SER A 217 5.71 29.72 8.81
CA SER A 217 5.09 29.27 10.05
C SER A 217 4.73 30.45 10.93
N SER A 218 3.45 30.57 11.28
CA SER A 218 3.01 31.51 12.32
C SER A 218 3.30 31.01 13.73
N LEU A 219 3.64 29.72 13.89
CA LEU A 219 3.93 29.08 15.17
C LEU A 219 5.36 29.38 15.62
N SER A 220 6.34 29.17 14.74
CA SER A 220 7.76 29.44 15.04
C SER A 220 8.28 30.78 14.51
N GLY A 221 7.54 31.43 13.61
CA GLY A 221 7.99 32.63 12.88
C GLY A 221 9.00 32.33 11.76
N LYS A 222 9.33 31.07 11.51
CA LYS A 222 10.31 30.67 10.49
C LYS A 222 9.73 30.71 9.08
N SER A 223 10.61 30.92 8.11
CA SER A 223 10.34 30.70 6.68
C SER A 223 11.19 29.54 6.18
N TYR A 224 10.61 28.69 5.33
CA TYR A 224 11.26 27.52 4.76
C TYR A 224 11.27 27.63 3.24
N GLU A 225 12.47 27.58 2.66
CA GLU A 225 12.68 27.88 1.24
C GLU A 225 13.08 26.64 0.44
N GLU A 226 14.00 25.82 0.95
CA GLU A 226 14.57 24.68 0.20
C GLU A 226 13.85 23.36 0.50
N ASN A 227 13.38 22.69 -0.55
CA ASN A 227 12.76 21.36 -0.52
C ASN A 227 11.72 21.15 0.59
N ALA A 228 11.09 22.24 1.01
CA ALA A 228 10.20 22.26 2.15
C ALA A 228 8.78 21.92 1.74
N ALA A 229 8.09 21.20 2.62
CA ALA A 229 6.70 20.83 2.48
C ALA A 229 6.00 20.94 3.83
N VAL A 230 4.67 20.84 3.81
CA VAL A 230 3.83 20.95 5.00
C VAL A 230 2.88 19.76 5.08
N VAL A 231 2.78 19.22 6.30
CA VAL A 231 1.75 18.27 6.71
C VAL A 231 1.04 18.88 7.91
N GLU A 232 -0.23 19.26 7.75
CA GLU A 232 -0.99 19.87 8.85
C GLU A 232 -2.47 19.52 8.84
N ILE A 233 -3.10 19.54 10.01
CA ILE A 233 -4.53 19.29 10.20
C ILE A 233 -5.17 20.50 10.83
N VAL A 234 -6.12 21.08 10.11
CA VAL A 234 -6.86 22.27 10.54
C VAL A 234 -8.36 22.01 10.56
N GLU A 235 -9.11 22.89 11.22
CA GLU A 235 -10.57 22.94 11.05
C GLU A 235 -10.92 23.34 9.63
N ASN A 236 -11.93 22.69 9.06
CA ASN A 236 -12.44 23.11 7.77
C ASN A 236 -13.14 24.48 7.92
N PRO A 237 -12.67 25.55 7.24
CA PRO A 237 -13.26 26.89 7.37
C PRO A 237 -14.71 26.96 6.87
N PHE A 238 -15.13 26.03 6.01
CA PHE A 238 -16.51 25.92 5.51
C PHE A 238 -17.42 25.10 6.44
N ASN A 239 -16.83 24.33 7.36
CA ASN A 239 -17.54 23.57 8.39
C ASN A 239 -16.60 23.19 9.54
N ARG A 240 -16.63 23.93 10.65
CA ARG A 240 -15.70 23.73 11.79
C ARG A 240 -15.80 22.35 12.47
N THR A 241 -16.89 21.60 12.27
CA THR A 241 -16.98 20.22 12.78
C THR A 241 -16.22 19.21 11.94
N LYS A 242 -15.67 19.62 10.80
CA LYS A 242 -14.88 18.78 9.88
C LYS A 242 -13.43 19.26 9.86
N LYS A 243 -12.54 18.41 9.39
CA LYS A 243 -11.10 18.65 9.36
C LYS A 243 -10.55 18.64 7.94
N ILE A 244 -9.45 19.35 7.73
CA ILE A 244 -8.67 19.32 6.50
C ILE A 244 -7.28 18.82 6.86
N LEU A 245 -6.81 17.77 6.18
CA LEU A 245 -5.42 17.35 6.19
C LEU A 245 -4.75 17.95 4.95
N VAL A 246 -3.81 18.86 5.16
CA VAL A 246 -2.99 19.47 4.12
C VAL A 246 -1.75 18.61 3.95
N VAL A 247 -1.46 18.22 2.71
CA VAL A 247 -0.26 17.49 2.31
C VAL A 247 0.29 18.17 1.07
N ALA A 248 1.17 19.15 1.25
CA ALA A 248 1.51 20.07 0.18
C ALA A 248 2.96 20.52 0.23
N GLY A 249 3.57 20.66 -0.94
CA GLY A 249 4.82 21.39 -1.13
C GLY A 249 4.63 22.53 -2.13
N THR A 250 5.70 23.28 -2.34
CA THR A 250 5.76 24.37 -3.34
C THR A 250 5.65 23.88 -4.79
N ASN A 251 5.95 22.60 -5.03
CA ASN A 251 5.82 21.92 -6.32
C ASN A 251 5.50 20.43 -6.10
N HIS A 252 5.45 19.64 -7.18
CA HIS A 252 5.11 18.22 -7.10
C HIS A 252 6.19 17.38 -6.39
N LEU A 253 7.48 17.72 -6.55
CA LEU A 253 8.59 17.04 -5.87
C LEU A 253 8.52 17.27 -4.36
N THR A 254 8.29 18.51 -3.93
CA THR A 254 8.14 18.82 -2.50
C THR A 254 6.81 18.33 -1.94
N THR A 255 5.74 18.26 -2.73
CA THR A 255 4.50 17.58 -2.29
C THR A 255 4.74 16.10 -2.01
N ARG A 256 5.61 15.44 -2.79
CA ARG A 256 6.04 14.06 -2.50
C ARG A 256 6.78 13.96 -1.16
N VAL A 257 7.56 14.96 -0.76
CA VAL A 257 8.22 15.01 0.56
C VAL A 257 7.18 15.01 1.70
N ALA A 258 6.09 15.77 1.58
CA ALA A 258 5.01 15.73 2.57
C ALA A 258 4.36 14.34 2.69
N ILE A 259 4.16 13.64 1.56
CA ILE A 259 3.67 12.26 1.55
C ILE A 259 4.72 11.31 2.16
N LEU A 260 6.00 11.50 1.85
CA LEU A 260 7.10 10.71 2.41
C LEU A 260 7.16 10.84 3.94
N ALA A 261 6.90 12.03 4.48
CA ALA A 261 6.80 12.26 5.93
C ALA A 261 5.70 11.40 6.56
N LEU A 262 4.50 11.34 5.95
CA LEU A 262 3.41 10.48 6.42
C LEU A 262 3.78 8.98 6.36
N LEU A 263 4.56 8.58 5.37
CA LEU A 263 4.96 7.19 5.16
C LEU A 263 6.07 6.73 6.13
N ARG A 264 7.11 7.55 6.30
CA ARG A 264 8.36 7.19 7.01
C ARG A 264 8.46 7.78 8.42
N GLU A 265 7.94 8.97 8.65
CA GLU A 265 8.08 9.71 9.93
C GLU A 265 6.82 9.61 10.80
N ARG A 266 6.16 8.45 10.80
CA ARG A 266 4.85 8.23 11.45
C ARG A 266 4.83 8.63 12.92
N GLU A 267 5.87 8.28 13.67
CA GLU A 267 5.96 8.63 15.10
C GLU A 267 6.12 10.13 15.33
N LYS A 268 6.73 10.86 14.39
CA LYS A 268 6.85 12.32 14.46
C LYS A 268 5.55 12.98 14.05
N MET A 269 4.89 12.50 12.99
CA MET A 269 3.57 12.99 12.55
C MET A 269 2.47 12.76 13.61
N GLU A 270 2.63 11.75 14.46
CA GLU A 270 1.72 11.49 15.57
C GLU A 270 1.80 12.56 16.67
N ARG A 271 2.96 13.21 16.81
CA ARG A 271 3.17 14.25 17.82
C ARG A 271 2.53 15.56 17.37
N LYS A 272 2.26 16.41 18.35
CA LYS A 272 1.84 17.80 18.09
C LYS A 272 3.05 18.65 17.69
N ASN A 273 2.80 19.80 17.09
CA ASN A 273 3.84 20.74 16.70
C ASN A 273 4.73 21.10 17.91
N SER A 274 6.04 21.25 17.66
CA SER A 274 7.04 21.51 18.70
C SER A 274 6.98 22.92 19.30
N PHE A 275 6.36 23.88 18.61
CA PHE A 275 6.14 25.26 19.06
C PHE A 275 4.73 25.50 19.60
N ASP A 276 3.72 24.73 19.17
CA ASP A 276 2.38 24.73 19.76
C ASP A 276 1.80 23.31 19.90
N ALA A 277 1.71 22.82 21.13
CA ALA A 277 1.21 21.49 21.46
C ALA A 277 -0.29 21.27 21.18
N LYS A 278 -1.04 22.28 20.74
CA LYS A 278 -2.44 22.13 20.29
C LYS A 278 -2.54 21.76 18.81
N GLU A 279 -1.60 22.26 18.02
CA GLU A 279 -1.64 22.19 16.57
C GLU A 279 -1.01 20.88 16.05
N TRP A 280 -1.65 20.28 15.06
CA TRP A 280 -1.01 19.26 14.21
C TRP A 280 -0.54 19.98 12.95
N ALA A 281 0.64 20.58 13.00
CA ALA A 281 1.21 21.28 11.86
C ALA A 281 2.71 21.02 11.83
N HIS A 282 3.24 20.56 10.70
CA HIS A 282 4.64 20.19 10.58
C HIS A 282 5.21 20.73 9.27
N ALA A 283 6.27 21.51 9.37
CA ALA A 283 7.14 21.75 8.23
C ALA A 283 8.13 20.59 8.13
N VAL A 284 8.33 20.09 6.92
CA VAL A 284 9.25 18.98 6.63
C VAL A 284 10.18 19.36 5.49
N GLN A 285 11.39 18.78 5.47
CA GLN A 285 12.38 18.99 4.42
C GLN A 285 12.78 17.68 3.78
N GLY A 286 12.85 17.66 2.46
CA GLY A 286 13.28 16.50 1.69
C GLY A 286 14.76 16.56 1.34
N PHE A 287 15.38 15.39 1.30
CA PHE A 287 16.75 15.20 0.85
C PHE A 287 16.78 14.08 -0.19
N ASP A 288 17.69 14.22 -1.14
CA ASP A 288 18.04 13.23 -2.15
C ASP A 288 19.41 12.66 -1.74
N GLU A 289 19.39 11.55 -1.00
CA GLU A 289 20.60 10.96 -0.42
C GLU A 289 21.47 10.24 -1.46
N ASP A 290 20.86 9.68 -2.51
CA ASP A 290 21.56 8.92 -3.56
C ASP A 290 21.85 9.73 -4.84
N GLY A 291 21.29 10.94 -4.95
CA GLY A 291 21.58 11.92 -6.00
C GLY A 291 20.86 11.64 -7.32
N ASP A 292 19.79 10.85 -7.32
CA ASP A 292 19.06 10.48 -8.53
C ASP A 292 17.98 11.52 -8.95
N GLY A 293 17.80 12.57 -8.15
CA GLY A 293 16.80 13.63 -8.34
C GLY A 293 15.46 13.33 -7.67
N ILE A 294 15.33 12.22 -6.95
CA ILE A 294 14.16 11.83 -6.19
C ILE A 294 14.43 12.04 -4.70
N MET A 295 13.57 12.82 -4.05
CA MET A 295 13.63 12.95 -2.59
C MET A 295 13.27 11.61 -1.94
N ASP A 296 14.23 11.00 -1.28
CA ASP A 296 14.14 9.66 -0.68
C ASP A 296 14.31 9.67 0.84
N ALA A 297 14.73 10.79 1.42
CA ALA A 297 14.76 11.05 2.86
C ALA A 297 13.95 12.31 3.24
N VAL A 298 13.50 12.36 4.49
CA VAL A 298 12.69 13.47 5.00
C VAL A 298 12.94 13.72 6.48
N GLU A 299 13.06 14.99 6.85
CA GLU A 299 13.18 15.44 8.24
C GLU A 299 11.99 16.33 8.64
N VAL A 300 11.57 16.23 9.90
CA VAL A 300 10.55 17.10 10.49
C VAL A 300 11.26 18.27 11.17
N LEU A 301 10.95 19.49 10.72
CA LEU A 301 11.63 20.72 11.14
C LEU A 301 10.96 21.38 12.35
N GLU A 302 9.66 21.17 12.51
CA GLU A 302 8.86 21.66 13.65
C GLU A 302 7.62 20.82 13.97
#